data_AF-A0A8B9GST1-F1
#
_entry.id   AF-A0A8B9GST1-F1
#
_cell.length_a   1.000
_cell.length_b   1.000
_cell.length_c   1.000
_cell.angle_alpha   90.00
_cell.angle_beta   90.00
_cell.angle_gamma   90.00
#
_symmetry.space_group_name_H-M   'P 1'
#
loop_
_entity.id
_entity.type
_entity.pdbx_description
1 polymer ?
#
loop_
_entity_poly.entity_id
_entity_poly.type
_entity_poly.pdbx_seq_one_letter_code
_entity_poly.pdbx_strand_id
1 'polypeptide(L)'
;MPLHKYPPRIWEALKLQKGIYSRLPQHYLKTLQDTTPSTAVHWKPLGVKYRANPKTGQRERVQDIPIPIYYPPESQDGLWGGEGWISGFRYANNDKLAAKVKKTWKPQLFKKELYSEILDQKFNITVTARTLDLIDAVYGFDFYILKTPKQDLHSKFGMDLKRAMLLRLAQKDTELYPDDPVRREKIYNKYKQFEIPAEEAEWVGLSLEEAVEKQRQLEHKVMLHTVL
;
A
#
# COMPACT_ATOMS: atom_id res chain seq x y z
N MET A 1 32.73 -14.53 -23.98
CA MET A 1 31.66 -13.59 -23.60
C MET A 1 31.97 -13.06 -22.21
N PRO A 2 32.08 -11.73 -21.99
CA PRO A 2 32.28 -11.20 -20.65
C PRO A 2 31.05 -11.50 -19.78
N LEU A 3 31.27 -11.94 -18.54
CA LEU A 3 30.21 -12.12 -17.54
C LEU A 3 30.11 -10.88 -16.66
N HIS A 4 28.90 -10.52 -16.26
CA HIS A 4 28.70 -9.45 -15.27
C HIS A 4 29.24 -9.88 -13.91
N LYS A 5 29.90 -8.96 -13.19
CA LYS A 5 30.35 -9.16 -11.81
C LYS A 5 29.19 -9.41 -10.84
N TYR A 6 28.04 -8.78 -11.09
CA TYR A 6 26.83 -8.90 -10.26
C TYR A 6 25.62 -9.28 -11.12
N PRO A 7 24.73 -10.17 -10.63
CA PRO A 7 23.54 -10.57 -11.37
C PRO A 7 22.54 -9.40 -11.53
N PRO A 8 21.82 -9.28 -12.66
CA PRO A 8 20.87 -8.19 -12.88
C PRO A 8 19.81 -8.02 -11.79
N ARG A 9 19.40 -9.12 -11.14
CA ARG A 9 18.39 -9.10 -10.07
C ARG A 9 18.77 -8.26 -8.84
N ILE A 10 20.07 -8.03 -8.58
CA ILE A 10 20.52 -7.26 -7.42
C ILE A 10 20.93 -5.83 -7.76
N TRP A 11 20.83 -5.40 -9.03
CA TRP A 11 21.27 -4.07 -9.44
C TRP A 11 20.48 -2.95 -8.76
N GLU A 12 19.16 -3.11 -8.58
CA GLU A 12 18.34 -2.15 -7.84
C GLU A 12 18.75 -2.03 -6.37
N ALA A 13 19.03 -3.15 -5.70
CA ALA A 13 19.53 -3.14 -4.33
C ALA A 13 20.90 -2.45 -4.23
N LEU A 14 21.80 -2.68 -5.19
CA LEU A 14 23.11 -2.02 -5.26
C LEU A 14 23.00 -0.52 -5.57
N LYS A 15 21.97 -0.12 -6.34
CA LYS A 15 21.68 1.29 -6.62
C LYS A 15 21.30 2.04 -5.35
N LEU A 16 20.51 1.41 -4.47
CA LEU A 16 20.13 1.99 -3.18
C LEU A 16 21.31 2.23 -2.23
N GLN A 17 22.43 1.51 -2.41
CA GLN A 17 23.64 1.66 -1.59
C GLN A 17 24.57 2.79 -2.06
N LYS A 18 24.24 3.50 -3.15
CA LYS A 18 25.13 4.50 -3.77
C LYS A 18 24.47 5.86 -3.94
N GLY A 19 25.28 6.91 -3.95
CA GLY A 19 24.87 8.26 -4.35
C GLY A 19 23.86 8.90 -3.40
N ILE A 20 22.81 9.50 -3.97
CA ILE A 20 21.74 10.13 -3.19
C ILE A 20 20.87 9.11 -2.44
N TYR A 21 20.74 7.88 -2.98
CA TYR A 21 19.90 6.85 -2.37
C TYR A 21 20.43 6.37 -1.02
N SER A 22 21.75 6.32 -0.84
CA SER A 22 22.36 5.93 0.44
C SER A 22 22.20 6.98 1.54
N ARG A 23 21.81 8.20 1.19
CA ARG A 23 21.57 9.31 2.13
C ARG A 23 20.09 9.44 2.53
N LEU A 24 19.20 8.62 1.94
CA LEU A 24 17.80 8.57 2.35
C LEU A 24 17.67 8.03 3.78
N PRO A 25 16.60 8.42 4.51
CA PRO A 25 16.40 7.95 5.87
C PRO A 25 16.30 6.43 5.99
N GLN A 26 16.87 5.88 7.06
CA GLN A 26 16.92 4.43 7.29
C GLN A 26 15.53 3.80 7.42
N HIS A 27 14.57 4.48 8.07
CA HIS A 27 13.20 3.98 8.21
C HIS A 27 12.50 3.83 6.85
N TYR A 28 12.75 4.76 5.92
CA TYR A 28 12.21 4.71 4.57
C TYR A 28 12.84 3.55 3.78
N LEU A 29 14.17 3.38 3.86
CA LEU A 29 14.88 2.28 3.21
C LEU A 29 14.41 0.90 3.71
N LYS A 30 14.15 0.75 5.02
CA LYS A 30 13.57 -0.47 5.59
C LYS A 30 12.21 -0.78 4.99
N THR A 31 11.37 0.24 4.80
CA THR A 31 10.04 0.09 4.19
C THR A 31 10.12 -0.33 2.72
N LEU A 32 11.14 0.10 1.97
CA LEU A 32 11.37 -0.34 0.59
C LEU A 32 11.84 -1.78 0.49
N GLN A 33 12.59 -2.25 1.49
CA GLN A 33 13.08 -3.64 1.56
C GLN A 33 12.03 -4.61 2.11
N ASP A 34 10.89 -4.09 2.57
CA ASP A 34 9.82 -4.91 3.09
C ASP A 34 9.19 -5.77 1.99
N THR A 35 9.28 -7.08 2.17
CA THR A 35 8.81 -8.10 1.22
C THR A 35 7.65 -8.90 1.79
N THR A 36 6.98 -8.40 2.84
CA THR A 36 5.78 -9.03 3.38
C THR A 36 4.75 -9.24 2.28
N PRO A 37 4.20 -10.46 2.14
CA PRO A 37 3.18 -10.72 1.14
C PRO A 37 1.90 -9.96 1.49
N SER A 38 1.18 -9.53 0.46
CA SER A 38 -0.15 -8.95 0.63
C SER A 38 -1.17 -9.99 1.04
N THR A 39 -2.26 -9.52 1.66
CA THR A 39 -3.39 -10.33 2.06
C THR A 39 -4.06 -10.98 0.85
N ALA A 40 -4.48 -12.24 0.99
CA ALA A 40 -5.15 -12.98 -0.09
C ALA A 40 -6.51 -12.35 -0.44
N VAL A 41 -6.70 -11.96 -1.71
CA VAL A 41 -7.95 -11.38 -2.23
C VAL A 41 -8.64 -12.32 -3.21
N HIS A 42 -7.99 -12.64 -4.31
CA HIS A 42 -8.60 -13.42 -5.42
C HIS A 42 -8.40 -14.93 -5.31
N TRP A 43 -7.90 -15.40 -4.17
CA TRP A 43 -7.64 -16.81 -3.90
C TRP A 43 -7.82 -17.07 -2.40
N LYS A 44 -8.07 -18.34 -2.04
CA LYS A 44 -8.29 -18.74 -0.64
C LYS A 44 -7.02 -19.41 -0.10
N PRO A 45 -6.45 -18.93 1.01
CA PRO A 45 -5.31 -19.57 1.63
C PRO A 45 -5.69 -20.94 2.19
N LEU A 46 -4.76 -21.89 2.10
CA LEU A 46 -4.97 -23.25 2.59
C LEU A 46 -4.92 -23.31 4.13
N GLY A 47 -4.20 -22.38 4.77
CA GLY A 47 -4.08 -22.29 6.24
C GLY A 47 -3.24 -23.42 6.88
N VAL A 48 -2.77 -24.38 6.09
CA VAL A 48 -1.97 -25.52 6.55
C VAL A 48 -0.68 -25.64 5.74
N LYS A 49 0.41 -26.08 6.38
CA LYS A 49 1.69 -26.33 5.68
C LYS A 49 1.77 -27.71 5.03
N TYR A 50 0.95 -28.64 5.50
CA TYR A 50 0.91 -30.01 5.03
C TYR A 50 -0.52 -30.49 4.90
N ARG A 51 -0.77 -31.32 3.88
CA ARG A 51 -2.05 -31.96 3.64
C ARG A 51 -1.81 -33.43 3.29
N ALA A 52 -2.66 -34.33 3.77
CA ALA A 52 -2.65 -35.70 3.31
C ALA A 52 -3.16 -35.76 1.87
N ASN A 53 -2.40 -36.39 0.97
CA ASN A 53 -2.83 -36.59 -0.40
C ASN A 53 -4.09 -37.48 -0.40
N PRO A 54 -5.20 -37.04 -1.01
CA PRO A 54 -6.46 -37.79 -0.98
C PRO A 54 -6.38 -39.16 -1.66
N LYS A 55 -5.39 -39.38 -2.55
CA LYS A 55 -5.22 -40.66 -3.27
C LYS A 55 -4.26 -41.61 -2.56
N THR A 56 -3.16 -41.11 -2.01
CA THR A 56 -2.07 -41.94 -1.46
C THR A 56 -2.05 -41.96 0.07
N GLY A 57 -2.76 -41.04 0.73
CA GLY A 57 -2.71 -40.85 2.19
C GLY A 57 -1.39 -40.24 2.71
N GLN A 58 -0.39 -40.06 1.84
CA GLN A 58 0.92 -39.54 2.24
C GLN A 58 0.85 -38.05 2.56
N ARG A 59 1.68 -37.61 3.52
CA ARG A 59 1.77 -36.21 3.93
C ARG A 59 2.57 -35.41 2.91
N GLU A 60 1.91 -34.49 2.21
CA GLU A 60 2.52 -33.60 1.22
C GLU A 60 2.61 -32.18 1.75
N ARG A 61 3.72 -31.49 1.43
CA ARG A 61 3.84 -30.06 1.72
C ARG A 61 3.03 -29.28 0.70
N VAL A 62 2.17 -28.39 1.18
CA VAL A 62 1.40 -27.48 0.34
C VAL A 62 1.90 -26.04 0.53
N GLN A 63 1.76 -25.23 -0.51
CA GLN A 63 2.17 -23.83 -0.49
C GLN A 63 1.07 -22.98 -1.10
N ASP A 64 0.86 -21.83 -0.47
CA ASP A 64 -0.02 -20.80 -0.95
C ASP A 64 0.73 -19.92 -1.95
N ILE A 65 0.28 -19.91 -3.21
CA ILE A 65 0.91 -19.17 -4.31
C ILE A 65 -0.06 -18.05 -4.72
N PRO A 66 0.32 -16.77 -4.57
CA PRO A 66 -0.56 -15.67 -4.92
C PRO A 66 -0.77 -15.59 -6.43
N ILE A 67 -1.98 -15.18 -6.83
CA ILE A 67 -2.31 -14.91 -8.23
C ILE A 67 -1.68 -13.58 -8.64
N PRO A 68 -0.96 -13.50 -9.78
CA PRO A 68 -0.48 -12.22 -10.31
C PRO A 68 -1.65 -11.29 -10.67
N ILE A 69 -1.66 -10.11 -10.05
CA ILE A 69 -2.69 -9.08 -10.26
C ILE A 69 -2.06 -7.95 -11.07
N TYR A 70 -2.79 -7.46 -12.06
CA TYR A 70 -2.44 -6.23 -12.76
C TYR A 70 -3.24 -5.06 -12.18
N TYR A 71 -2.53 -4.03 -11.70
CA TYR A 71 -3.11 -2.79 -11.20
C TYR A 71 -3.00 -1.73 -12.30
N PRO A 72 -4.11 -1.33 -12.94
CA PRO A 72 -4.07 -0.30 -13.96
C PRO A 72 -3.90 1.10 -13.31
N PRO A 73 -3.49 2.14 -14.05
CA PRO A 73 -3.23 3.48 -13.49
C PRO A 73 -4.40 4.05 -12.67
N GLU A 74 -5.64 3.80 -13.09
CA GLU A 74 -6.86 4.26 -12.41
C GLU A 74 -7.03 3.68 -11.00
N SER A 75 -6.35 2.56 -10.69
CA SER A 75 -6.31 2.01 -9.34
C SER A 75 -5.49 2.85 -8.37
N GLN A 76 -4.51 3.61 -8.88
CA GLN A 76 -3.64 4.47 -8.07
C GLN A 76 -4.33 5.76 -7.63
N ASP A 77 -5.38 6.18 -8.35
CA ASP A 77 -6.21 7.35 -8.04
C ASP A 77 -7.43 7.02 -7.16
N GLY A 78 -7.67 5.73 -6.88
CA GLY A 78 -8.83 5.24 -6.13
C GLY A 78 -8.45 4.30 -4.98
N LEU A 79 -9.44 3.67 -4.36
CA LEU A 79 -9.23 2.70 -3.28
C LEU A 79 -9.91 1.36 -3.62
N TRP A 80 -9.14 0.41 -4.15
CA TRP A 80 -9.68 -0.86 -4.65
C TRP A 80 -9.57 -2.02 -3.65
N GLY A 81 -8.96 -1.81 -2.48
CA GLY A 81 -8.94 -2.81 -1.40
C GLY A 81 -8.16 -4.07 -1.73
N GLY A 82 -7.09 -3.94 -2.53
CA GLY A 82 -6.28 -5.05 -3.03
C GLY A 82 -6.89 -5.80 -4.24
N GLU A 83 -8.04 -5.35 -4.75
CA GLU A 83 -8.57 -5.85 -6.01
C GLU A 83 -7.84 -5.25 -7.22
N GLY A 84 -7.85 -5.97 -8.32
CA GLY A 84 -7.23 -5.55 -9.57
C GLY A 84 -7.65 -6.46 -10.71
N TRP A 85 -7.02 -6.29 -11.87
CA TRP A 85 -7.36 -7.08 -13.05
C TRP A 85 -6.61 -8.40 -13.01
N ILE A 86 -7.35 -9.49 -13.22
CA ILE A 86 -6.77 -10.82 -13.35
C ILE A 86 -6.86 -11.20 -14.82
N SER A 87 -5.71 -11.40 -15.46
CA SER A 87 -5.64 -11.90 -16.83
C SER A 87 -5.18 -13.35 -16.80
N GLY A 88 -5.99 -14.25 -17.33
CA GLY A 88 -5.69 -15.67 -17.34
C GLY A 88 -6.39 -16.40 -18.46
N PHE A 89 -6.55 -17.71 -18.25
CA PHE A 89 -7.21 -18.59 -19.20
C PHE A 89 -8.30 -19.38 -18.52
N ARG A 90 -9.37 -19.66 -19.26
CA ARG A 90 -10.42 -20.60 -18.86
C ARG A 90 -10.61 -21.62 -19.97
N TYR A 91 -11.08 -22.81 -19.63
CA TYR A 91 -11.56 -23.76 -20.62
C TYR A 91 -13.06 -23.53 -20.87
N ALA A 92 -13.50 -23.69 -22.12
CA ALA A 92 -14.92 -23.64 -22.44
C ALA A 92 -15.69 -24.71 -21.66
N ASN A 93 -16.88 -24.37 -21.15
CA ASN A 93 -17.73 -25.25 -20.33
C ASN A 93 -17.03 -25.86 -19.09
N ASN A 94 -15.89 -25.30 -18.65
CA ASN A 94 -15.03 -25.85 -17.60
C ASN A 94 -14.51 -27.27 -17.88
N ASP A 95 -14.46 -27.68 -19.14
CA ASP A 95 -13.91 -28.97 -19.56
C ASP A 95 -12.46 -28.81 -20.05
N LYS A 96 -11.52 -29.54 -19.43
CA LYS A 96 -10.10 -29.51 -19.79
C LYS A 96 -9.83 -29.93 -21.24
N LEU A 97 -10.72 -30.75 -21.82
CA LEU A 97 -10.60 -31.18 -23.22
C LEU A 97 -11.15 -30.15 -24.21
N ALA A 98 -11.91 -29.16 -23.74
CA ALA A 98 -12.43 -28.09 -24.58
C ALA A 98 -11.39 -26.99 -24.87
N ALA A 99 -11.74 -26.07 -25.76
CA ALA A 99 -10.84 -24.97 -26.16
C ALA A 99 -10.46 -24.06 -24.97
N LYS A 100 -9.19 -23.67 -24.91
CA LYS A 100 -8.64 -22.72 -23.94
C LYS A 100 -8.82 -21.29 -24.43
N VAL A 101 -9.51 -20.46 -23.66
CA VAL A 101 -9.87 -19.08 -24.02
C VAL A 101 -9.23 -18.11 -23.02
N LYS A 102 -8.66 -17.00 -23.53
CA LYS A 102 -8.16 -15.89 -22.70
C LYS A 102 -9.34 -15.17 -22.03
N LYS A 103 -9.24 -14.91 -20.73
CA LYS A 103 -10.26 -14.17 -19.97
C LYS A 103 -9.58 -13.18 -19.05
N THR A 104 -10.09 -11.96 -19.06
CA THR A 104 -9.75 -10.93 -18.08
C THR A 104 -10.95 -10.71 -17.17
N TRP A 105 -10.73 -10.80 -15.86
CA TRP A 105 -11.69 -10.46 -14.83
C TRP A 105 -11.37 -9.07 -14.29
N LYS A 106 -12.38 -8.19 -14.29
CA LYS A 106 -12.26 -6.82 -13.81
C LYS A 106 -13.14 -6.65 -12.55
N PRO A 107 -12.69 -5.88 -11.55
CA PRO A 107 -13.48 -5.59 -10.38
C PRO A 107 -14.65 -4.66 -10.72
N GLN A 108 -15.66 -4.65 -9.84
CA GLN A 108 -16.77 -3.70 -9.95
C GLN A 108 -16.42 -2.41 -9.20
N LEU A 109 -16.53 -1.28 -9.91
CA LEU A 109 -16.14 0.03 -9.40
C LEU A 109 -17.37 0.89 -9.15
N PHE A 110 -17.34 1.64 -8.04
CA PHE A 110 -18.36 2.60 -7.64
C PHE A 110 -17.71 3.93 -7.30
N LYS A 111 -18.40 5.04 -7.56
CA LYS A 111 -18.00 6.36 -7.06
C LYS A 111 -18.78 6.64 -5.79
N LYS A 112 -18.09 6.88 -4.67
CA LYS A 112 -18.69 7.15 -3.36
C LYS A 112 -18.00 8.32 -2.70
N GLU A 113 -18.78 9.07 -1.93
CA GLU A 113 -18.28 10.15 -1.09
C GLU A 113 -17.91 9.58 0.28
N LEU A 114 -16.66 9.73 0.70
CA LEU A 114 -16.16 9.30 1.99
C LEU A 114 -15.65 10.53 2.77
N TYR A 115 -15.97 10.59 4.05
CA TYR A 115 -15.54 11.67 4.93
C TYR A 115 -14.41 11.21 5.85
N SER A 116 -13.41 12.08 6.02
CA SER A 116 -12.31 11.89 6.96
C SER A 116 -12.46 12.84 8.14
N GLU A 117 -12.42 12.31 9.36
CA GLU A 117 -12.48 13.08 10.61
C GLU A 117 -11.15 13.80 10.88
N ILE A 118 -10.03 13.14 10.55
CA ILE A 118 -8.66 13.70 10.71
C ILE A 118 -8.41 14.81 9.70
N LEU A 119 -8.93 14.66 8.47
CA LEU A 119 -8.75 15.66 7.42
C LEU A 119 -9.85 16.73 7.40
N ASP A 120 -10.98 16.48 8.06
CA ASP A 120 -12.23 17.28 8.01
C ASP A 120 -12.67 17.58 6.56
N GLN A 121 -12.55 16.60 5.69
CA GLN A 121 -12.84 16.75 4.26
C GLN A 121 -13.59 15.54 3.71
N LYS A 122 -14.47 15.80 2.74
CA LYS A 122 -15.15 14.78 1.94
C LYS A 122 -14.40 14.54 0.63
N PHE A 123 -14.28 13.28 0.25
CA PHE A 123 -13.58 12.85 -0.95
C PHE A 123 -14.50 12.00 -1.82
N ASN A 124 -14.57 12.33 -3.11
CA ASN A 124 -15.28 11.55 -4.12
C ASN A 124 -14.33 10.52 -4.73
N ILE A 125 -14.29 9.33 -4.17
CA ILE A 125 -13.30 8.29 -4.49
C ILE A 125 -13.95 7.15 -5.28
N THR A 126 -13.20 6.58 -6.21
CA THR A 126 -13.58 5.31 -6.87
C THR A 126 -13.19 4.15 -5.98
N VAL A 127 -14.18 3.38 -5.53
CA VAL A 127 -14.06 2.28 -4.57
C VAL A 127 -14.65 0.98 -5.11
N THR A 128 -14.19 -0.15 -4.60
CA THR A 128 -14.81 -1.48 -4.82
C THR A 128 -15.76 -1.80 -3.66
N ALA A 129 -16.65 -2.78 -3.85
CA ALA A 129 -17.51 -3.26 -2.77
C ALA A 129 -16.68 -3.77 -1.57
N ARG A 130 -15.61 -4.51 -1.83
CA ARG A 130 -14.68 -4.98 -0.79
C ARG A 130 -14.08 -3.84 0.02
N THR A 131 -13.70 -2.72 -0.60
CA THR A 131 -13.18 -1.57 0.14
C THR A 131 -14.21 -1.05 1.14
N LEU A 132 -15.49 -0.98 0.77
CA LEU A 132 -16.57 -0.56 1.66
C LEU A 132 -16.72 -1.55 2.83
N ASP A 133 -16.74 -2.85 2.55
CA ASP A 133 -16.81 -3.88 3.59
C ASP A 133 -15.63 -3.79 4.57
N LEU A 134 -14.43 -3.51 4.07
CA LEU A 134 -13.23 -3.34 4.90
C LEU A 134 -13.32 -2.09 5.78
N ILE A 135 -13.82 -0.98 5.23
CA ILE A 135 -14.06 0.27 5.99
C ILE A 135 -15.05 0.03 7.13
N ASP A 136 -16.14 -0.67 6.85
CA ASP A 136 -17.17 -0.99 7.84
C ASP A 136 -16.62 -1.94 8.91
N ALA A 137 -15.81 -2.93 8.53
CA ALA A 137 -15.20 -3.87 9.46
C ALA A 137 -14.24 -3.23 10.47
N VAL A 138 -13.59 -2.12 10.10
CA VAL A 138 -12.73 -1.35 11.02
C VAL A 138 -13.41 -0.10 11.59
N TYR A 139 -14.72 0.06 11.38
CA TYR A 139 -15.55 1.13 11.92
C TYR A 139 -15.06 2.54 11.56
N GLY A 140 -14.60 2.75 10.33
CA GLY A 140 -14.31 4.09 9.83
C GLY A 140 -13.25 4.18 8.74
N PHE A 141 -13.40 5.19 7.90
CA PHE A 141 -12.51 5.45 6.77
C PHE A 141 -11.07 5.73 7.20
N ASP A 142 -10.87 6.61 8.19
CA ASP A 142 -9.53 6.96 8.68
C ASP A 142 -8.83 5.76 9.32
N PHE A 143 -9.58 4.91 10.04
CA PHE A 143 -9.03 3.67 10.58
C PHE A 143 -8.59 2.71 9.49
N TYR A 144 -9.35 2.60 8.40
CA TYR A 144 -8.99 1.77 7.27
C TYR A 144 -7.66 2.23 6.66
N ILE A 145 -7.50 3.52 6.39
CA ILE A 145 -6.25 4.07 5.81
C ILE A 145 -5.05 3.88 6.76
N LEU A 146 -5.23 4.15 8.06
CA LEU A 146 -4.14 4.06 9.04
C LEU A 146 -3.73 2.61 9.34
N LYS A 147 -4.68 1.68 9.49
CA LYS A 147 -4.40 0.27 9.79
C LYS A 147 -3.89 -0.52 8.59
N THR A 148 -4.36 -0.20 7.38
CA THR A 148 -4.01 -0.99 6.20
C THR A 148 -2.55 -0.75 5.81
N PRO A 149 -1.74 -1.81 5.62
CA PRO A 149 -0.34 -1.67 5.20
C PRO A 149 -0.24 -1.30 3.71
N LYS A 150 0.93 -0.79 3.29
CA LYS A 150 1.19 -0.35 1.91
C LYS A 150 0.90 -1.45 0.88
N GLN A 151 1.27 -2.69 1.23
CA GLN A 151 1.12 -3.87 0.38
C GLN A 151 -0.34 -4.27 0.17
N ASP A 152 -1.25 -3.92 1.07
CA ASP A 152 -2.67 -4.27 0.93
C ASP A 152 -3.48 -3.12 0.34
N LEU A 153 -3.06 -1.87 0.60
CA LEU A 153 -3.74 -0.69 0.10
C LEU A 153 -3.59 -0.55 -1.41
N HIS A 154 -2.40 -0.85 -1.95
CA HIS A 154 -2.07 -0.86 -3.38
C HIS A 154 -2.51 0.40 -4.16
N SER A 155 -2.56 1.54 -3.49
CA SER A 155 -3.01 2.82 -4.06
C SER A 155 -2.10 3.96 -3.61
N LYS A 156 -1.59 4.73 -4.59
CA LYS A 156 -0.81 5.95 -4.33
C LYS A 156 -1.63 7.00 -3.58
N PHE A 157 -2.84 7.28 -4.06
CA PHE A 157 -3.77 8.20 -3.40
C PHE A 157 -4.03 7.80 -1.94
N GLY A 158 -4.26 6.51 -1.68
CA GLY A 158 -4.45 6.01 -0.31
C GLY A 158 -3.21 6.23 0.58
N MET A 159 -2.01 6.03 0.04
CA MET A 159 -0.76 6.28 0.76
C MET A 159 -0.52 7.77 1.02
N ASP A 160 -0.92 8.64 0.10
CA ASP A 160 -0.85 10.09 0.27
C ASP A 160 -1.82 10.58 1.34
N LEU A 161 -3.05 10.06 1.37
CA LEU A 161 -3.99 10.29 2.47
C LEU A 161 -3.40 9.82 3.80
N LYS A 162 -2.80 8.63 3.84
CA LYS A 162 -2.17 8.09 5.05
C LYS A 162 -1.09 9.02 5.59
N ARG A 163 -0.21 9.50 4.71
CA ARG A 163 0.83 10.47 5.08
C ARG A 163 0.22 11.77 5.61
N ALA A 164 -0.78 12.34 4.93
CA ALA A 164 -1.44 13.57 5.37
C ALA A 164 -2.07 13.42 6.77
N MET A 165 -2.76 12.29 7.02
CA MET A 165 -3.34 11.99 8.33
C MET A 165 -2.27 11.85 9.41
N LEU A 166 -1.18 11.12 9.15
CA LEU A 166 -0.08 10.94 10.10
C LEU A 166 0.61 12.26 10.44
N LEU A 167 0.82 13.14 9.46
CA LEU A 167 1.40 14.46 9.70
C LEU A 167 0.52 15.33 10.59
N ARG A 168 -0.81 15.34 10.36
CA ARG A 168 -1.74 16.06 11.22
C ARG A 168 -1.76 15.53 12.65
N LEU A 169 -1.69 14.21 12.82
CA LEU A 169 -1.60 13.59 14.14
C LEU A 169 -0.29 13.96 14.84
N ALA A 170 0.84 13.94 14.13
CA ALA A 170 2.15 14.25 14.68
C ALA A 170 2.29 15.72 15.13
N GLN A 171 1.72 16.64 14.35
CA GLN A 171 1.79 18.09 14.64
C GLN A 171 0.75 18.55 15.67
N LYS A 172 -0.20 17.67 16.05
CA LYS A 172 -1.38 18.04 16.86
C LYS A 172 -2.04 19.30 16.32
N ASP A 173 -2.27 19.28 15.01
CA ASP A 173 -2.59 20.46 14.22
C ASP A 173 -3.68 21.31 14.89
N THR A 174 -3.29 22.52 15.28
CA THR A 174 -4.16 23.47 15.96
C THR A 174 -5.19 24.11 15.04
N GLU A 175 -5.09 23.89 13.74
CA GLU A 175 -6.03 24.37 12.73
C GLU A 175 -7.25 23.45 12.57
N LEU A 176 -7.20 22.21 13.09
CA LEU A 176 -8.30 21.26 12.96
C LEU A 176 -9.45 21.62 13.90
N TYR A 177 -10.61 22.04 13.36
CA TYR A 177 -11.74 22.58 14.14
C TYR A 177 -11.32 23.75 15.04
N PRO A 178 -11.03 24.94 14.47
CA PRO A 178 -10.58 26.09 15.25
C PRO A 178 -11.57 26.50 16.34
N ASP A 179 -12.86 26.34 16.08
CA ASP A 179 -13.94 26.75 16.97
C ASP A 179 -14.29 25.69 18.05
N ASP A 180 -13.86 24.43 17.88
CA ASP A 180 -14.26 23.30 18.73
C ASP A 180 -13.06 22.50 19.27
N PRO A 181 -12.36 23.00 20.31
CA PRO A 181 -11.19 22.32 20.88
C PRO A 181 -11.53 20.95 21.50
N VAL A 182 -12.75 20.81 22.06
CA VAL A 182 -13.22 19.54 22.65
C VAL A 182 -13.34 18.45 21.57
N ARG A 183 -13.79 18.81 20.37
CA ARG A 183 -13.91 17.86 19.25
C ARG A 183 -12.53 17.41 18.77
N ARG A 184 -11.59 18.36 18.66
CA ARG A 184 -10.20 18.10 18.29
C ARG A 184 -9.54 17.09 19.24
N GLU A 185 -9.63 17.32 20.55
CA GLU A 185 -9.03 16.40 21.54
C GLU A 185 -9.66 15.00 21.47
N LYS A 186 -10.98 14.91 21.27
CA LYS A 186 -11.66 13.61 21.10
C LYS A 186 -11.13 12.86 19.88
N ILE A 187 -10.97 13.54 18.74
CA ILE A 187 -10.44 12.93 17.51
C ILE A 187 -8.99 12.51 17.71
N TYR A 188 -8.14 13.37 18.26
CA TYR A 188 -6.75 13.00 18.53
C TYR A 188 -6.66 11.78 19.45
N ASN A 189 -7.41 11.76 20.56
CA ASN A 189 -7.44 10.63 21.48
C ASN A 189 -7.94 9.33 20.82
N LYS A 190 -8.86 9.40 19.86
CA LYS A 190 -9.36 8.26 19.09
C LYS A 190 -8.27 7.64 18.19
N TYR A 191 -7.38 8.44 17.62
CA TYR A 191 -6.34 7.98 16.67
C TYR A 191 -4.92 7.94 17.25
N LYS A 192 -4.75 8.28 18.53
CA LYS A 192 -3.46 8.38 19.24
C LYS A 192 -2.54 7.17 19.06
N GLN A 193 -3.09 5.97 18.90
CA GLN A 193 -2.31 4.74 18.70
C GLN A 193 -1.47 4.72 17.40
N PHE A 194 -1.76 5.61 16.44
CA PHE A 194 -1.04 5.72 15.16
C PHE A 194 -0.09 6.91 15.12
N GLU A 195 0.16 7.57 16.24
CA GLU A 195 1.10 8.70 16.32
C GLU A 195 2.52 8.23 15.99
N ILE A 196 3.13 8.88 15.00
CA ILE A 196 4.51 8.66 14.54
C ILE A 196 5.19 10.04 14.51
N PRO A 197 6.50 10.15 14.78
CA PRO A 197 7.21 11.42 14.66
C PRO A 197 7.02 12.06 13.28
N ALA A 198 6.88 13.38 13.24
CA ALA A 198 6.67 14.12 11.99
C ALA A 198 7.79 13.81 10.96
N GLU A 199 9.04 13.72 11.45
CA GLU A 199 10.21 13.38 10.63
C GLU A 199 10.10 12.04 9.91
N GLU A 200 9.41 11.05 10.48
CA GLU A 200 9.17 9.75 9.84
C GLU A 200 7.91 9.78 8.98
N ALA A 201 6.85 10.42 9.47
CA ALA A 201 5.56 10.54 8.80
C ALA A 201 5.68 11.18 7.41
N GLU A 202 6.56 12.18 7.25
CA GLU A 202 6.75 12.85 5.96
C GLU A 202 7.30 11.95 4.84
N TRP A 203 7.91 10.81 5.18
CA TRP A 203 8.47 9.84 4.20
C TRP A 203 7.53 8.68 3.90
N VAL A 204 6.43 8.55 4.64
CA VAL A 204 5.43 7.50 4.42
C VAL A 204 4.77 7.67 3.06
N GLY A 205 4.67 6.59 2.28
CA GLY A 205 3.94 6.60 1.01
C GLY A 205 4.64 7.29 -0.17
N LEU A 206 5.84 7.84 0.03
CA LEU A 206 6.65 8.39 -1.05
C LEU A 206 7.08 7.28 -2.03
N SER A 207 7.08 7.61 -3.31
CA SER A 207 7.76 6.81 -4.32
C SER A 207 9.29 7.00 -4.20
N LEU A 208 10.07 6.10 -4.81
CA LEU A 208 11.53 6.24 -4.82
C LEU A 208 11.96 7.57 -5.46
N GLU A 209 11.27 7.98 -6.53
CA GLU A 209 11.55 9.23 -7.25
C GLU A 209 11.20 10.45 -6.41
N GLU A 210 10.03 10.45 -5.77
CA GLU A 210 9.61 11.54 -4.88
C GLU A 210 10.54 11.67 -3.66
N ALA A 211 10.98 10.55 -3.08
CA ALA A 211 11.91 10.54 -1.96
C ALA A 211 13.29 11.11 -2.34
N VAL A 212 13.78 10.79 -3.54
CA VAL A 212 15.04 11.35 -4.06
C VAL A 212 14.91 12.86 -4.28
N GLU A 213 13.82 13.30 -4.88
CA GLU A 213 13.58 14.73 -5.11
C GLU A 213 13.48 15.50 -3.79
N LYS A 214 12.74 14.95 -2.81
CA LYS A 214 12.67 15.51 -1.46
C LYS A 214 14.05 15.65 -0.83
N GLN A 215 14.85 14.58 -0.88
CA GLN A 215 16.22 14.60 -0.33
C GLN A 215 17.10 15.65 -1.02
N ARG A 216 16.98 15.79 -2.34
CA ARG A 216 17.71 16.81 -3.11
C ARG A 216 17.37 18.23 -2.65
N GLN A 217 16.08 18.51 -2.42
CA GLN A 217 15.61 19.81 -1.96
C GLN A 217 16.09 20.13 -0.54
N LEU A 218 16.10 19.13 0.35
CA LEU A 218 16.64 19.27 1.70
C LEU A 218 18.14 19.62 1.68
N GLU A 219 18.93 18.90 0.89
CA GLU A 219 20.37 19.17 0.73
C GLU A 219 20.61 20.57 0.15
N HIS A 220 19.82 20.99 -0.85
CA HIS A 220 19.93 22.32 -1.42
C HIS A 220 19.61 23.44 -0.41
N LYS A 221 18.57 23.25 0.41
CA LYS A 221 18.18 24.20 1.47
C LYS A 221 19.27 24.33 2.55
N VAL A 222 19.88 23.21 2.95
CA VAL A 222 20.99 23.21 3.91
C VAL A 222 22.21 23.95 3.35
N MET A 223 22.57 23.71 2.08
CA MET A 223 23.67 24.45 1.44
C MET A 223 23.42 25.95 1.40
N LEU A 224 22.21 26.41 1.04
CA LEU A 224 21.87 27.83 1.03
C LEU A 224 21.98 28.48 2.42
N HIS A 225 21.62 27.74 3.48
CA HIS A 225 21.70 28.25 4.86
C HIS A 225 23.12 28.24 5.43
N THR A 226 24.03 27.41 4.88
CA THR A 226 25.43 27.30 5.36
C THR A 226 26.36 28.32 4.69
N VAL A 227 25.93 28.90 3.57
CA VAL A 227 26.69 29.90 2.79
C VAL A 227 26.35 31.35 3.21
N LEU A 228 25.31 31.54 4.05
CA LEU A 228 24.95 32.79 4.71
C LEU A 228 25.45 32.81 6.15
#